data_AF-A0AAV4FPJ3-F1
#
_entry.id   AF-A0AAV4FPJ3-F1
#
_cell.length_a   1.000
_cell.length_b   1.000
_cell.length_c   1.000
_cell.angle_alpha   90.00
_cell.angle_beta   90.00
_cell.angle_gamma   90.00
#
_symmetry.space_group_name_H-M   'P 1'
#
loop_
_entity.id
_entity.type
_entity.pdbx_description
1 polymer ?
#
loop_
_entity_poly.entity_id
_entity_poly.type
_entity_poly.pdbx_seq_one_letter_code
_entity_poly.pdbx_strand_id
1 'polypeptide(L)'
;MSRPATPPPLSAKDPSSFAYPTMKDRIPVILSKVVDHLTRNKGHILQEYGGEAAREELKALIGAISELRHSVMTNKPAKPLRDSRCDTPLWNAQLARQINLKREEEEAFGRALSSEEGPKWFDDAWLWMECYLYRRIQEAALMWYCI
;
A
#
# COMPACT_ATOMS: atom_id res chain seq x y z
N MET A 1 -12.31 -6.67 37.93
CA MET A 1 -12.16 -5.42 37.15
C MET A 1 -12.08 -5.80 35.68
N SER A 2 -13.03 -5.39 34.84
CA SER A 2 -12.97 -5.65 33.39
C SER A 2 -11.82 -4.83 32.78
N ARG A 3 -11.05 -5.44 31.89
CA ARG A 3 -10.00 -4.74 31.15
C ARG A 3 -10.65 -3.62 30.32
N PRO A 4 -10.14 -2.37 30.37
CA PRO A 4 -10.70 -1.31 29.56
C PRO A 4 -10.60 -1.68 28.07
N ALA A 5 -11.63 -1.31 27.30
CA ALA A 5 -11.66 -1.54 25.87
C ALA A 5 -10.46 -0.86 25.20
N THR A 6 -9.80 -1.57 24.29
CA THR A 6 -8.67 -1.03 23.53
C THR A 6 -9.18 0.14 22.67
N PRO A 7 -8.56 1.33 22.73
CA PRO A 7 -8.96 2.46 21.89
C PRO A 7 -8.73 2.15 20.40
N PRO A 8 -9.48 2.80 19.50
CA PRO A 8 -9.27 2.62 18.07
C PRO A 8 -7.86 3.05 17.65
N PRO A 9 -7.27 2.40 16.64
CA PRO A 9 -5.95 2.78 16.14
C PRO A 9 -6.00 4.18 15.52
N LEU A 10 -4.86 4.89 15.56
CA LEU A 10 -4.69 6.12 14.80
C LEU A 10 -4.88 5.82 13.32
N SER A 11 -5.67 6.65 12.62
CA SER A 11 -5.91 6.55 11.18
C SER A 11 -5.70 7.91 10.54
N ALA A 12 -5.54 7.94 9.23
CA ALA A 12 -5.44 9.17 8.47
C ALA A 12 -6.82 9.73 8.10
N LYS A 13 -7.90 9.39 8.82
CA LYS A 13 -9.23 10.00 8.59
C LYS A 13 -9.33 11.42 9.13
N ASP A 14 -8.68 11.69 10.26
CA ASP A 14 -8.74 12.97 10.95
C ASP A 14 -7.66 13.93 10.43
N PRO A 15 -8.03 15.05 9.76
CA PRO A 15 -7.08 16.02 9.23
C PRO A 15 -6.20 16.70 10.28
N SER A 16 -6.60 16.70 11.55
CA SER A 16 -5.82 17.25 12.66
C SER A 16 -4.82 16.26 13.27
N SER A 17 -4.95 14.97 12.92
CA SER A 17 -4.04 13.92 13.37
C SER A 17 -2.69 14.00 12.66
N PHE A 18 -1.66 13.41 13.28
CA PHE A 18 -0.34 13.24 12.63
C PHE A 18 -0.37 12.27 11.44
N ALA A 19 -1.28 11.31 11.44
CA ALA A 19 -1.40 10.31 10.39
C ALA A 19 -1.85 10.91 9.06
N TYR A 20 -2.73 11.93 9.10
CA TYR A 20 -3.23 12.59 7.89
C TYR A 20 -2.13 13.24 7.03
N PRO A 21 -1.31 14.20 7.52
CA PRO A 21 -0.24 14.77 6.72
C PRO A 21 0.86 13.74 6.38
N THR A 22 1.00 12.68 7.18
CA THR A 22 1.90 11.58 6.85
C THR A 22 1.43 10.87 5.57
N MET A 23 0.18 10.42 5.53
CA MET A 23 -0.39 9.74 4.36
C MET A 23 -0.61 10.68 3.16
N LYS A 24 -1.03 11.92 3.40
CA LYS A 24 -1.36 12.90 2.36
C LYS A 24 -0.13 13.55 1.72
N ASP A 25 0.88 13.90 2.51
CA ASP A 25 1.99 14.72 2.04
C ASP A 25 3.31 13.95 2.03
N ARG A 26 3.66 13.28 3.13
CA ARG A 26 4.99 12.64 3.27
C ARG A 26 5.13 11.39 2.41
N ILE A 27 4.12 10.52 2.43
CA ILE A 27 4.13 9.26 1.66
C ILE A 27 4.25 9.52 0.15
N PRO A 28 3.46 10.43 -0.47
CA PRO A 28 3.63 10.74 -1.88
C PRO A 28 5.03 11.29 -2.21
N VAL A 29 5.62 12.09 -1.33
CA VAL A 29 7.01 12.58 -1.48
C VAL A 29 8.01 11.43 -1.43
N ILE A 30 7.85 10.48 -0.51
CA ILE A 30 8.72 9.29 -0.41
C ILE A 30 8.64 8.49 -1.71
N LEU A 31 7.45 8.16 -2.19
CA LEU A 31 7.26 7.39 -3.42
C LEU A 31 7.81 8.13 -4.66
N SER A 32 7.61 9.45 -4.74
CA SER A 32 8.22 10.30 -5.77
C SER A 32 9.75 10.21 -5.75
N LYS A 33 10.38 10.29 -4.57
CA LYS A 33 11.84 10.17 -4.44
C LYS A 33 12.36 8.82 -4.92
N VAL A 34 11.63 7.73 -4.68
CA VAL A 34 12.01 6.39 -5.19
C VAL A 34 11.95 6.35 -6.71
N VAL A 35 10.86 6.85 -7.32
CA VAL A 35 10.73 6.94 -8.79
C VAL A 35 11.82 7.81 -9.40
N ASP A 36 12.09 8.98 -8.80
CA ASP A 36 13.13 9.90 -9.25
C ASP A 36 14.51 9.26 -9.20
N HIS A 37 14.82 8.53 -8.12
CA HIS A 37 16.08 7.82 -7.97
C HIS A 37 16.26 6.74 -9.05
N LEU A 38 15.25 5.90 -9.29
CA LEU A 38 15.28 4.86 -10.32
C LEU A 38 15.42 5.45 -11.73
N THR A 39 14.71 6.55 -12.00
CA THR A 39 14.72 7.20 -13.32
C THR A 39 16.08 7.85 -13.60
N ARG A 40 16.66 8.56 -12.62
CA ARG A 40 17.97 9.24 -12.78
C ARG A 40 19.11 8.25 -12.92
N ASN A 41 19.05 7.12 -12.22
CA ASN A 41 20.10 6.10 -12.25
C ASN A 41 19.86 5.02 -13.32
N LYS A 42 18.81 5.16 -14.16
CA LYS A 42 18.49 4.19 -15.21
C LYS A 42 19.68 3.82 -16.09
N GLY A 43 20.51 4.80 -16.48
CA GLY A 43 21.70 4.53 -17.30
C GLY A 43 22.70 3.61 -16.60
N HIS A 44 23.01 3.88 -15.34
CA HIS A 44 23.91 3.06 -14.52
C HIS A 44 23.34 1.66 -14.28
N ILE A 45 22.06 1.57 -13.90
CA ILE A 45 21.38 0.29 -13.65
C ILE A 45 21.42 -0.60 -14.91
N LEU A 46 21.10 -0.04 -16.08
CA LEU A 46 21.12 -0.81 -17.32
C LEU A 46 22.54 -1.16 -17.80
N GLN A 47 23.55 -0.37 -17.43
CA GLN A 47 24.95 -0.73 -17.68
C GLN A 47 25.41 -1.90 -16.80
N GLU A 48 24.97 -1.93 -15.54
CA GLU A 48 25.36 -2.94 -14.56
C GLU A 48 24.65 -4.29 -14.79
N TYR A 49 23.33 -4.26 -15.02
CA TYR A 49 22.52 -5.47 -15.14
C TYR A 49 22.25 -5.90 -16.58
N GLY A 50 22.29 -4.96 -17.54
CA GLY A 50 22.24 -5.25 -18.98
C GLY A 50 20.93 -5.85 -19.51
N GLY A 51 20.78 -5.81 -20.84
CA GLY A 51 19.73 -6.54 -21.54
C GLY A 51 18.32 -5.93 -21.53
N GLU A 52 17.45 -6.50 -22.37
CA GLU A 52 16.06 -6.05 -22.51
C GLU A 52 15.22 -6.43 -21.27
N ALA A 53 15.52 -7.55 -20.62
CA ALA A 53 14.85 -7.98 -19.40
C ALA A 53 14.99 -6.96 -18.26
N ALA A 54 16.22 -6.53 -17.93
CA ALA A 54 16.44 -5.51 -16.90
C ALA A 54 15.78 -4.17 -17.25
N ARG A 55 15.68 -3.84 -18.54
CA ARG A 55 14.99 -2.63 -19.03
C ARG A 55 13.50 -2.68 -18.75
N GLU A 56 12.85 -3.79 -19.07
CA GLU A 56 11.42 -3.96 -18.81
C GLU A 56 11.11 -4.13 -17.32
N GLU A 57 11.97 -4.81 -16.54
CA GLU A 57 11.86 -4.89 -15.08
C GLU A 57 11.93 -3.52 -14.42
N LEU A 58 12.93 -2.70 -14.77
CA LEU A 58 13.07 -1.35 -14.22
C LEU A 58 11.86 -0.47 -14.56
N LYS A 59 11.37 -0.57 -15.80
CA LYS A 59 10.18 0.16 -16.26
C LYS A 59 8.92 -0.30 -15.52
N ALA A 60 8.75 -1.61 -15.33
CA ALA A 60 7.64 -2.18 -14.57
C ALA A 60 7.68 -1.72 -13.10
N LEU A 61 8.85 -1.73 -12.46
CA LEU A 61 9.06 -1.23 -11.10
C LEU A 61 8.67 0.26 -10.98
N ILE A 62 9.18 1.12 -11.86
CA ILE A 62 8.83 2.55 -11.89
C ILE A 62 7.32 2.73 -12.07
N GLY A 63 6.72 1.96 -12.99
CA GLY A 63 5.27 1.98 -13.25
C GLY A 63 4.45 1.58 -12.01
N ALA A 64 4.82 0.49 -11.35
CA ALA A 64 4.13 -0.02 -10.17
C ALA A 64 4.20 0.95 -8.98
N ILE A 65 5.36 1.58 -8.73
CA ILE A 65 5.52 2.59 -7.68
C ILE A 65 4.72 3.86 -8.02
N SER A 66 4.67 4.24 -9.28
CA SER A 66 3.85 5.37 -9.75
C SER A 66 2.35 5.12 -9.57
N GLU A 67 1.88 3.90 -9.89
CA GLU A 67 0.49 3.49 -9.61
C GLU A 67 0.21 3.48 -8.11
N LEU A 68 1.12 2.97 -7.29
CA LEU A 68 0.99 2.97 -5.83
C LEU A 68 0.84 4.39 -5.29
N ARG A 69 1.69 5.33 -5.74
CA ARG A 69 1.59 6.75 -5.37
C ARG A 69 0.24 7.34 -5.74
N HIS A 70 -0.22 7.12 -6.97
CA HIS A 70 -1.53 7.59 -7.42
C HIS A 70 -2.65 6.99 -6.56
N SER A 71 -2.58 5.69 -6.26
CA SER A 71 -3.54 4.98 -5.42
C SER A 71 -3.67 5.61 -4.02
N VAL A 72 -2.54 5.94 -3.37
CA VAL A 72 -2.52 6.64 -2.08
C VAL A 72 -3.12 8.03 -2.20
N MET A 73 -2.66 8.84 -3.16
CA MET A 73 -3.12 10.23 -3.33
C MET A 73 -4.60 10.35 -3.66
N THR A 74 -5.17 9.37 -4.37
CA THR A 74 -6.60 9.33 -4.73
C THR A 74 -7.43 8.51 -3.76
N ASN A 75 -6.84 8.13 -2.61
CA ASN A 75 -7.47 7.33 -1.56
C ASN A 75 -8.22 6.10 -2.11
N LYS A 76 -7.60 5.38 -3.05
CA LYS A 76 -8.17 4.14 -3.59
C LYS A 76 -8.12 3.00 -2.56
N PRO A 77 -8.94 1.96 -2.72
CA PRO A 77 -8.82 0.75 -1.92
C PRO A 77 -7.44 0.09 -2.04
N ALA A 78 -6.90 -0.39 -0.92
CA ALA A 78 -5.76 -1.29 -0.92
C ALA A 78 -6.14 -2.62 -1.58
N LYS A 79 -5.31 -3.07 -2.51
CA LYS A 79 -5.49 -4.32 -3.27
C LYS A 79 -4.64 -5.43 -2.66
N PRO A 80 -5.05 -6.71 -2.71
CA PRO A 80 -4.22 -7.84 -2.27
C PRO A 80 -2.87 -7.91 -2.96
N LEU A 81 -1.87 -8.43 -2.24
CA LEU A 81 -0.55 -8.77 -2.77
C LEU A 81 -0.64 -9.98 -3.69
N ARG A 82 0.24 -10.05 -4.68
CA ARG A 82 0.26 -11.04 -5.76
C ARG A 82 1.61 -11.74 -5.94
N ASP A 83 2.64 -11.35 -5.19
CA ASP A 83 3.93 -12.05 -5.21
C ASP A 83 3.88 -13.38 -4.42
N SER A 84 4.89 -14.23 -4.60
CA SER A 84 4.96 -15.58 -4.02
C SER A 84 5.76 -15.65 -2.71
N ARG A 85 5.99 -14.52 -2.05
CA ARG A 85 6.70 -14.48 -0.77
C ARG A 85 5.90 -15.19 0.32
N CYS A 86 6.59 -15.78 1.28
CA CYS A 86 5.97 -16.56 2.36
C CYS A 86 5.04 -15.74 3.27
N ASP A 87 5.23 -14.42 3.34
CA ASP A 87 4.41 -13.51 4.14
C ASP A 87 3.14 -13.03 3.42
N THR A 88 3.04 -13.23 2.10
CA THR A 88 1.91 -12.77 1.27
C THR A 88 0.55 -13.28 1.77
N PRO A 89 0.38 -14.57 2.12
CA PRO A 89 -0.88 -15.06 2.68
C PRO A 89 -1.27 -14.35 3.98
N LEU A 90 -0.29 -14.02 4.84
CA LEU A 90 -0.55 -13.35 6.13
C LEU A 90 -1.04 -11.91 5.92
N TRP A 91 -0.41 -11.17 5.00
CA TRP A 91 -0.85 -9.82 4.63
C TRP A 91 -2.24 -9.82 4.02
N ASN A 92 -2.51 -10.74 3.08
CA ASN A 92 -3.80 -10.85 2.43
C ASN A 92 -4.91 -11.28 3.41
N ALA A 93 -4.60 -12.17 4.35
CA ALA A 93 -5.54 -12.55 5.43
C ALA A 93 -5.86 -11.36 6.33
N GLN A 94 -4.87 -10.55 6.69
CA GLN A 94 -5.08 -9.35 7.49
C GLN A 94 -5.89 -8.27 6.74
N LEU A 95 -5.64 -8.06 5.45
CA LEU A 95 -6.43 -7.19 4.59
C LEU A 95 -7.89 -7.66 4.50
N ALA A 96 -8.11 -8.97 4.29
CA ALA A 96 -9.45 -9.56 4.26
C ALA A 96 -10.18 -9.40 5.60
N ARG A 97 -9.48 -9.54 6.72
CA ARG A 97 -10.04 -9.31 8.06
C ARG A 97 -10.52 -7.86 8.22
N GLN A 98 -9.77 -6.87 7.74
CA GLN A 98 -10.19 -5.45 7.78
C GLN A 98 -11.42 -5.19 6.92
N ILE A 99 -11.51 -5.82 5.74
CA ILE A 99 -12.69 -5.74 4.88
C ILE A 99 -13.93 -6.26 5.62
N ASN A 100 -13.82 -7.43 6.25
CA ASN A 100 -14.94 -8.03 6.99
C ASN A 100 -15.38 -7.17 8.17
N LEU A 101 -14.43 -6.65 8.96
CA LEU A 101 -14.76 -5.76 10.08
C LEU A 101 -15.50 -4.50 9.62
N LYS A 102 -15.07 -3.88 8.51
CA LYS A 102 -15.77 -2.72 7.94
C LYS A 102 -17.16 -3.07 7.46
N ARG A 103 -17.35 -4.24 6.84
CA ARG A 103 -18.67 -4.72 6.41
C ARG A 103 -19.60 -4.91 7.60
N GLU A 104 -19.12 -5.53 8.67
CA GLU A 104 -19.89 -5.73 9.91
C GLU A 104 -20.29 -4.39 10.56
N GLU A 105 -19.36 -3.43 10.63
CA GLU A 105 -19.65 -2.08 11.13
C GLU A 105 -20.72 -1.39 10.28
N GLU A 106 -20.55 -1.37 8.96
CA GLU A 106 -21.47 -0.70 8.03
C GLU A 106 -22.88 -1.35 8.01
N GLU A 107 -22.95 -2.68 8.09
CA GLU A 107 -24.21 -3.42 8.23
C GLU A 107 -24.92 -3.06 9.55
N ALA A 108 -24.19 -2.94 10.66
CA ALA A 108 -24.74 -2.48 11.93
C ALA A 108 -25.29 -1.04 11.86
N PHE A 109 -24.73 -0.19 10.98
CA PHE A 109 -25.24 1.16 10.70
C PHE A 109 -26.33 1.20 9.60
N GLY A 110 -26.78 0.05 9.10
CA GLY A 110 -27.84 -0.04 8.08
C GLY A 110 -27.41 0.44 6.68
N ARG A 111 -26.11 0.48 6.40
CA ARG A 111 -25.56 0.89 5.10
C ARG A 111 -25.11 -0.35 4.33
N ALA A 112 -25.56 -0.50 3.08
CA ALA A 112 -25.09 -1.55 2.21
C ALA A 112 -23.74 -1.14 1.59
N LEU A 113 -22.68 -1.91 1.86
CA LEU A 113 -21.40 -1.69 1.20
C LEU A 113 -21.52 -2.05 -0.29
N SER A 114 -20.98 -1.22 -1.18
CA SER A 114 -20.69 -1.70 -2.53
C SER A 114 -19.59 -2.77 -2.43
N SER A 115 -19.73 -3.87 -3.18
CA SER A 115 -18.88 -5.06 -3.13
C SER A 115 -17.40 -4.81 -3.47
N GLU A 116 -17.03 -3.60 -3.89
CA GLU A 116 -15.71 -3.24 -4.40
C GLU A 116 -14.85 -2.41 -3.43
N GLU A 117 -15.38 -1.98 -2.29
CA GLU A 117 -14.66 -1.07 -1.40
C GLU A 117 -13.86 -1.81 -0.32
N GLY A 118 -12.64 -2.23 -0.69
CA GLY A 118 -11.61 -2.59 0.29
C GLY A 118 -11.15 -1.39 1.14
N PRO A 119 -10.36 -1.59 2.21
CA PRO A 119 -9.88 -0.49 3.05
C PRO A 119 -9.07 0.51 2.23
N LYS A 120 -9.51 1.76 2.21
CA LYS A 120 -8.82 2.86 1.53
C LYS A 120 -7.64 3.34 2.37
N TRP A 121 -6.66 3.95 1.71
CA TRP A 121 -5.40 4.43 2.31
C TRP A 121 -5.56 5.29 3.57
N PHE A 122 -6.64 6.08 3.65
CA PHE A 122 -6.90 6.97 4.77
C PHE A 122 -7.78 6.35 5.85
N ASP A 123 -8.48 5.26 5.52
CA ASP A 123 -9.64 4.78 6.28
C ASP A 123 -9.31 3.66 7.28
N ASP A 124 -8.06 3.23 7.39
CA ASP A 124 -7.64 2.14 8.26
C ASP A 124 -6.53 2.57 9.23
N ALA A 125 -6.09 1.63 10.07
CA ALA A 125 -4.98 1.83 11.00
C ALA A 125 -3.74 2.32 10.25
N TRP A 126 -3.29 3.54 10.57
CA TRP A 126 -2.17 4.21 9.91
C TRP A 126 -0.92 3.34 9.90
N LEU A 127 -0.57 2.77 11.06
CA LEU A 127 0.60 1.88 11.19
C LEU A 127 0.54 0.73 10.17
N TRP A 128 -0.62 0.07 10.05
CA TRP A 128 -0.75 -1.04 9.12
C TRP A 128 -0.70 -0.56 7.67
N MET A 129 -1.37 0.55 7.32
CA MET A 129 -1.36 1.11 5.96
C MET A 129 0.04 1.55 5.53
N GLU A 130 0.82 2.14 6.44
CA GLU A 130 2.20 2.54 6.16
C GLU A 130 3.12 1.32 6.01
N CYS A 131 3.02 0.31 6.88
CA CYS A 131 3.77 -0.93 6.69
C CYS A 131 3.38 -1.65 5.40
N TYR A 132 2.07 -1.66 5.07
CA TYR A 132 1.56 -2.24 3.83
C TYR A 132 2.13 -1.55 2.60
N LEU A 133 2.26 -0.23 2.63
CA LEU A 133 2.88 0.56 1.57
C LEU A 133 4.33 0.13 1.30
N TYR A 134 5.14 -0.05 2.33
CA TYR A 134 6.50 -0.56 2.16
C TYR A 134 6.53 -2.00 1.65
N ARG A 135 5.56 -2.84 2.05
CA ARG A 135 5.42 -4.20 1.51
C ARG A 135 5.03 -4.19 0.02
N ARG A 136 4.23 -3.23 -0.43
CA ARG A 136 3.90 -2.99 -1.85
C ARG A 136 5.09 -2.52 -2.67
N ILE A 137 5.99 -1.71 -2.09
CA ILE A 137 7.27 -1.37 -2.74
C ILE A 137 8.14 -2.62 -2.92
N GLN A 138 8.21 -3.49 -1.91
CA GLN A 138 8.94 -4.75 -2.02
C GLN A 138 8.33 -5.70 -3.05
N GLU A 139 6.99 -5.80 -3.11
CA GLU A 139 6.29 -6.56 -4.14
C GLU A 139 6.68 -6.05 -5.53
N ALA A 140 6.63 -4.73 -5.76
CA ALA A 140 6.99 -4.13 -7.03
C ALA A 140 8.44 -4.46 -7.45
N ALA A 141 9.37 -4.50 -6.49
CA ALA A 141 10.78 -4.79 -6.73
C ALA A 141 11.07 -6.27 -6.99
N LEU A 142 10.22 -7.19 -6.53
CA LEU A 142 10.50 -8.63 -6.50
C LEU A 142 9.56 -9.48 -7.36
N MET A 143 8.53 -8.89 -7.98
CA MET A 143 7.51 -9.60 -8.75
C MET A 143 8.07 -10.48 -9.88
N TRP A 144 9.29 -10.21 -10.35
CA TRP A 144 9.93 -10.91 -11.46
C TRP A 144 10.85 -12.08 -11.06
N TYR A 145 11.27 -12.19 -9.80
CA TYR A 145 12.09 -13.32 -9.35
C TYR A 145 11.30 -14.63 -9.18
N CYS A 146 10.02 -14.63 -9.56
CA CYS A 146 9.05 -15.66 -9.22
C CYS A 146 8.23 -16.15 -10.41
N ILE A 147 8.65 -15.82 -11.64
CA ILE A 147 8.16 -16.35 -12.92
C ILE A 147 9.32 -17.10 -13.57
#